data_AF-A0A971X149-F1
#
_entry.id   AF-A0A971X149-F1
#
_cell.length_a   1.000
_cell.length_b   1.000
_cell.length_c   1.000
_cell.angle_alpha   90.00
_cell.angle_beta   90.00
_cell.angle_gamma   90.00
#
_symmetry.space_group_name_H-M   'P 1'
#
loop_
_entity.id
_entity.type
_entity.pdbx_description
1 polymer ?
#
loop_
_entity_poly.entity_id
_entity_poly.type
_entity_poly.pdbx_seq_one_letter_code
_entity_poly.pdbx_strand_id
1 'polypeptide(L)'
;MKTLTMTPTADQIKPKVRGKSDFFSWQLYRYMKKYSNPSEHRIWAATWNMFYGVQSNKPSLYIGSERDGDWIHARQLRNLCLVGQKIERYAYGAPHDTANWVDVTDAFWGDYLKIGVCAIHGDLAHKWREEGDQRTCDHCGKKERKRIVMIEKEVWQVEDGDA
;
A
#
# COMPACT_ATOMS: atom_id res chain seq x y z
N MET A 1 17.73 -10.08 22.67
CA MET A 1 16.40 -9.66 23.13
C MET A 1 15.44 -9.82 21.95
N LYS A 2 14.38 -10.63 22.06
CA LYS A 2 13.32 -10.65 21.04
C LYS A 2 12.52 -9.37 21.20
N THR A 3 12.65 -8.44 20.26
CA THR A 3 11.75 -7.29 20.14
C THR A 3 10.34 -7.87 19.96
N LEU A 4 9.41 -7.51 20.84
CA LEU A 4 8.01 -7.89 20.67
C LEU A 4 7.51 -7.20 19.41
N THR A 5 7.18 -7.97 18.38
CA THR A 5 6.63 -7.44 17.12
C THR A 5 5.30 -6.75 17.40
N MET A 6 5.17 -5.48 16.99
CA MET A 6 3.95 -4.67 17.21
C MET A 6 2.90 -4.95 16.13
N THR A 7 2.46 -6.20 16.01
CA THR A 7 1.32 -6.54 15.17
C THR A 7 0.03 -6.16 15.91
N PRO A 8 -0.82 -5.26 15.37
CA PRO A 8 -2.08 -4.92 16.01
C PRO A 8 -3.06 -6.10 15.98
N THR A 9 -4.10 -6.04 16.79
CA THR A 9 -5.25 -6.94 16.65
C THR A 9 -6.17 -6.45 15.53
N ALA A 10 -7.03 -7.34 15.02
CA ALA A 10 -8.03 -6.94 14.04
C ALA A 10 -8.93 -5.80 14.55
N ASP A 11 -9.29 -5.82 15.84
CA ASP A 11 -10.17 -4.80 16.42
C ASP A 11 -9.50 -3.42 16.49
N GLN A 12 -8.17 -3.35 16.66
CA GLN A 12 -7.42 -2.09 16.65
C GLN A 12 -7.43 -1.39 15.29
N ILE A 13 -7.58 -2.14 14.20
CA ILE A 13 -7.62 -1.61 12.83
C ILE A 13 -9.01 -1.68 12.19
N LYS A 14 -10.06 -1.91 12.98
CA LYS A 14 -11.43 -1.97 12.49
C LYS A 14 -11.87 -0.58 12.00
N PRO A 15 -12.27 -0.42 10.72
CA PRO A 15 -12.75 0.88 10.25
C PRO A 15 -14.06 1.26 10.93
N LYS A 16 -14.30 2.57 11.09
CA LYS A 16 -15.46 3.07 11.85
C LYS A 16 -16.77 2.91 11.07
N VAL A 17 -16.73 3.13 9.76
CA VAL A 17 -17.92 3.10 8.90
C VAL A 17 -17.88 1.88 7.97
N ARG A 18 -18.88 1.00 8.06
CA ARG A 18 -18.97 -0.21 7.22
C ARG A 18 -18.94 0.13 5.74
N GLY A 19 -18.05 -0.54 5.00
CA GLY A 19 -17.93 -0.42 3.54
C GLY A 19 -17.20 0.85 3.06
N LYS A 20 -16.73 1.72 3.96
CA LYS A 20 -15.87 2.86 3.61
C LYS A 20 -14.47 2.63 4.18
N SER A 21 -13.45 2.68 3.32
CA SER A 21 -12.08 2.90 3.79
C SER A 21 -11.94 4.37 4.12
N ASP A 22 -12.24 4.73 5.37
CA ASP A 22 -11.99 6.07 5.88
C ASP A 22 -10.49 6.21 6.19
N PHE A 23 -10.06 5.66 7.31
CA PHE A 23 -8.68 5.67 7.76
C PHE A 23 -8.05 4.27 7.65
N PHE A 24 -8.77 3.22 8.04
CA PHE A 24 -8.32 1.83 7.94
C PHE A 24 -9.04 1.08 6.80
N SER A 25 -8.42 0.00 6.32
CA SER A 25 -8.93 -0.83 5.23
C SER A 25 -9.85 -1.93 5.76
N TRP A 26 -11.09 -1.96 5.26
CA TRP A 26 -12.03 -3.05 5.58
C TRP A 26 -11.50 -4.42 5.17
N GLN A 27 -10.75 -4.48 4.07
CA GLN A 27 -10.24 -5.74 3.56
C GLN A 27 -9.08 -6.25 4.41
N LEU A 28 -8.24 -5.35 4.92
CA LEU A 28 -7.18 -5.72 5.85
C LEU A 28 -7.76 -6.19 7.19
N TYR A 29 -8.78 -5.49 7.71
CA TYR A 29 -9.54 -5.94 8.88
C TYR A 29 -10.14 -7.34 8.66
N ARG A 30 -10.80 -7.59 7.51
CA ARG A 30 -11.37 -8.91 7.18
C ARG A 30 -10.30 -9.99 7.06
N TYR A 31 -9.14 -9.66 6.49
CA TYR A 31 -7.99 -10.56 6.41
C TYR A 31 -7.54 -10.98 7.81
N MET A 32 -7.31 -10.02 8.71
CA MET A 32 -6.87 -10.30 10.08
C MET A 32 -7.92 -11.06 10.90
N LYS A 33 -9.21 -10.87 10.60
CA LYS A 33 -10.27 -11.71 11.18
C LYS A 33 -10.28 -13.14 10.65
N LYS A 34 -10.00 -13.35 9.37
CA LYS A 34 -9.96 -14.70 8.76
C LYS A 34 -8.74 -15.49 9.22
N TYR A 35 -7.59 -14.83 9.29
CA TYR A 35 -6.31 -15.41 9.71
C TYR A 35 -6.00 -14.89 11.10
N SER A 36 -6.51 -15.49 12.17
CA SER A 36 -6.44 -14.88 13.51
C SER A 36 -5.07 -14.99 14.18
N ASN A 37 -4.15 -15.82 13.66
CA ASN A 37 -2.82 -15.99 14.23
C ASN A 37 -1.90 -14.81 13.84
N PRO A 38 -1.30 -14.09 14.81
CA PRO A 38 -0.39 -12.98 14.53
C PRO A 38 0.79 -13.31 13.62
N SER A 39 1.25 -14.57 13.60
CA SER A 39 2.33 -14.99 12.69
C SER A 39 1.93 -14.92 11.21
N GLU A 40 0.64 -14.82 10.91
CA GLU A 40 0.07 -14.68 9.56
C GLU A 40 -0.10 -13.21 9.13
N HIS A 41 0.27 -12.27 9.99
CA HIS A 41 0.19 -10.83 9.75
C HIS A 41 1.56 -10.19 9.53
N ARG A 42 2.58 -11.01 9.24
CA ARG A 42 3.91 -10.49 8.90
C ARG A 42 3.84 -9.78 7.55
N ILE A 43 4.57 -8.68 7.45
CA ILE A 43 4.65 -7.86 6.24
C ILE A 43 6.00 -8.09 5.60
N TRP A 44 5.98 -8.51 4.35
CA TRP A 44 7.15 -8.81 3.56
C TRP A 44 7.32 -7.76 2.47
N ALA A 45 8.49 -7.14 2.42
CA ALA A 45 8.95 -6.35 1.31
C ALA A 45 9.54 -7.28 0.24
N ALA A 46 8.73 -7.62 -0.75
CA ALA A 46 9.09 -8.53 -1.83
C ALA A 46 9.88 -7.80 -2.90
N THR A 47 11.01 -8.38 -3.30
CA THR A 47 11.80 -7.94 -4.45
C THR A 47 11.14 -8.31 -5.78
N TRP A 48 10.35 -9.39 -5.82
CA TRP A 48 9.70 -9.86 -7.05
C TRP A 48 8.31 -9.25 -7.27
N ASN A 49 7.98 -8.93 -8.53
CA ASN A 49 6.62 -8.69 -8.97
C ASN A 49 6.33 -9.29 -10.36
N MET A 50 5.06 -9.58 -10.64
CA MET A 50 4.63 -10.28 -11.86
C MET A 50 4.92 -9.52 -13.16
N PHE A 51 5.00 -8.19 -13.13
CA PHE A 51 5.14 -7.36 -14.34
C PHE A 51 6.59 -7.11 -14.72
N TYR A 52 7.48 -7.00 -13.73
CA TYR A 52 8.86 -6.55 -13.92
C TYR A 52 9.90 -7.55 -13.41
N GLY A 53 9.47 -8.68 -12.82
CA GLY A 53 10.38 -9.64 -12.20
C GLY A 53 11.01 -9.07 -10.92
N VAL A 54 12.32 -9.26 -10.74
CA VAL A 54 13.06 -8.86 -9.54
C VAL A 54 13.47 -7.38 -9.59
N GLN A 55 12.97 -6.59 -8.64
CA GLN A 55 13.23 -5.17 -8.42
C GLN A 55 13.40 -4.86 -6.93
N SER A 56 14.64 -4.91 -6.44
CA SER A 56 14.95 -4.65 -5.02
C SER A 56 14.74 -3.19 -4.59
N ASN A 57 14.81 -2.23 -5.52
CA ASN A 57 14.67 -0.81 -5.22
C ASN A 57 13.20 -0.32 -5.13
N LYS A 58 12.23 -1.16 -5.51
CA LYS A 58 10.79 -0.84 -5.49
C LYS A 58 10.00 -2.04 -4.96
N PRO A 59 10.22 -2.42 -3.68
CA PRO A 59 9.61 -3.63 -3.15
C PRO A 59 8.09 -3.52 -3.11
N SER A 60 7.41 -4.61 -3.47
CA SER A 60 5.98 -4.76 -3.27
C SER A 60 5.70 -5.31 -1.88
N LEU A 61 4.70 -4.77 -1.19
CA LEU A 61 4.34 -5.25 0.15
C LEU A 61 3.37 -6.42 0.09
N TYR A 62 3.63 -7.45 0.89
CA TYR A 62 2.81 -8.65 1.03
C TYR A 62 2.50 -8.90 2.50
N ILE A 63 1.30 -9.39 2.81
CA ILE A 63 0.93 -9.83 4.17
C ILE A 63 0.73 -11.34 4.22
N GLY A 64 1.36 -12.00 5.18
CA GLY A 64 1.27 -13.46 5.33
C GLY A 64 2.23 -14.05 6.34
N SER A 65 2.54 -15.32 6.14
CA SER A 65 3.46 -16.10 6.98
C SER A 65 4.43 -16.90 6.12
N GLU A 66 5.64 -17.08 6.61
CA GLU A 66 6.55 -18.13 6.15
C GLU A 66 5.96 -19.52 6.44
N ARG A 67 6.20 -20.46 5.54
CA ARG A 67 5.81 -21.87 5.63
C ARG A 67 6.97 -22.70 5.08
N ASP A 68 7.38 -23.73 5.81
CA ASP A 68 8.29 -24.79 5.33
C ASP A 68 9.54 -24.27 4.58
N GLY A 69 10.42 -23.55 5.29
CA GLY A 69 11.66 -23.00 4.74
C GLY A 69 11.40 -21.78 3.86
N ASP A 70 11.78 -21.84 2.59
CA ASP A 70 11.79 -20.68 1.68
C ASP A 70 10.41 -20.31 1.10
N TRP A 71 9.33 -20.97 1.53
CA TRP A 71 7.99 -20.65 1.05
C TRP A 71 7.30 -19.59 1.91
N ILE A 72 6.68 -18.62 1.25
CA ILE A 72 5.91 -17.57 1.90
C ILE A 72 4.47 -17.66 1.38
N HIS A 73 3.52 -17.88 2.30
CA HIS A 73 2.10 -17.86 1.99
C HIS A 73 1.55 -16.47 2.30
N ALA A 74 1.36 -15.65 1.27
CA ALA A 74 1.01 -14.25 1.44
C ALA A 74 0.03 -13.71 0.38
N ARG A 75 -0.38 -12.46 0.57
CA ARG A 75 -1.20 -11.70 -0.37
C ARG A 75 -0.61 -10.31 -0.54
N GLN A 76 -0.49 -9.85 -1.79
CA GLN A 76 -0.01 -8.49 -2.06
C GLN A 76 -0.95 -7.46 -1.41
N LEU A 77 -0.41 -6.64 -0.54
CA LEU A 77 -1.16 -5.80 0.39
C LEU A 77 -1.97 -4.72 -0.33
N ARG A 78 -1.38 -4.10 -1.35
CA ARG A 78 -2.06 -3.10 -2.18
C ARG A 78 -3.29 -3.68 -2.86
N ASN A 79 -3.19 -4.89 -3.42
CA ASN A 79 -4.31 -5.57 -4.06
C ASN A 79 -5.33 -6.06 -3.03
N LEU A 80 -4.90 -6.62 -1.90
CA LEU A 80 -5.80 -7.01 -0.80
C LEU A 80 -6.73 -5.85 -0.43
N CYS A 81 -6.18 -4.63 -0.33
CA CYS A 81 -6.89 -3.47 0.16
C CYS A 81 -7.80 -2.78 -0.86
N LEU A 82 -7.87 -3.26 -2.11
CA LEU A 82 -8.86 -2.79 -3.07
C LEU A 82 -10.24 -3.39 -2.77
N VAL A 83 -11.28 -2.62 -3.08
CA VAL A 83 -12.69 -3.03 -2.87
C VAL A 83 -13.00 -4.29 -3.69
N GLY A 84 -13.72 -5.23 -3.08
CA GLY A 84 -14.20 -6.45 -3.74
C GLY A 84 -13.14 -7.53 -3.97
N GLN A 85 -11.89 -7.31 -3.54
CA GLN A 85 -10.83 -8.28 -3.75
C GLN A 85 -10.94 -9.51 -2.84
N LYS A 86 -10.40 -10.61 -3.35
CA LYS A 86 -10.23 -11.88 -2.64
C LYS A 86 -9.18 -11.74 -1.53
N ILE A 87 -9.45 -12.36 -0.39
CA ILE A 87 -8.61 -12.32 0.83
C ILE A 87 -7.69 -13.55 0.94
N GLU A 88 -7.82 -14.49 0.03
CA GLU A 88 -7.00 -15.70 -0.06
C GLU A 88 -5.52 -15.37 -0.27
N ARG A 89 -4.65 -16.25 0.24
CA ARG A 89 -3.19 -16.18 0.10
C ARG A 89 -2.72 -17.10 -1.02
N TYR A 90 -1.55 -16.81 -1.55
CA TYR A 90 -0.86 -17.60 -2.56
C TYR A 90 0.50 -18.03 -2.00
N ALA A 91 0.98 -19.17 -2.47
CA ALA A 91 2.30 -19.68 -2.13
C ALA A 91 3.35 -19.06 -3.07
N TYR A 92 4.35 -18.42 -2.48
CA TYR A 92 5.53 -17.89 -3.16
C TYR A 92 6.72 -18.70 -2.69
N GLY A 93 7.58 -19.14 -3.60
CA GLY A 93 8.81 -19.86 -3.29
C GLY A 93 9.98 -19.32 -4.12
N ALA A 94 11.08 -20.08 -4.21
CA ALA A 94 12.33 -19.67 -4.86
C ALA A 94 12.19 -18.96 -6.23
N PRO A 95 11.28 -19.34 -7.16
CA PRO A 95 11.09 -18.61 -8.42
C PRO A 95 10.65 -17.13 -8.27
N HIS A 96 10.22 -16.74 -7.08
CA HIS A 96 9.77 -15.39 -6.72
C HIS A 96 10.77 -14.67 -5.81
N ASP A 97 12.01 -15.15 -5.76
CA ASP A 97 13.10 -14.51 -5.03
C ASP A 97 12.82 -14.35 -3.51
N THR A 98 12.10 -15.31 -2.92
CA THR A 98 11.64 -15.24 -1.52
C THR A 98 12.78 -15.16 -0.50
N ALA A 99 13.96 -15.69 -0.83
CA ALA A 99 15.16 -15.57 0.00
C ALA A 99 15.62 -14.11 0.22
N ASN A 100 15.25 -13.19 -0.67
CA ASN A 100 15.58 -11.77 -0.57
C ASN A 100 14.41 -10.92 -0.05
N TRP A 101 13.28 -11.53 0.33
CA TRP A 101 12.18 -10.79 0.93
C TRP A 101 12.52 -10.39 2.36
N VAL A 102 12.28 -9.13 2.69
CA VAL A 102 12.61 -8.59 4.01
C VAL A 102 11.34 -8.47 4.85
N ASP A 103 11.38 -8.99 6.07
CA ASP A 103 10.31 -8.73 7.05
C ASP A 103 10.37 -7.26 7.50
N VAL A 104 9.32 -6.51 7.19
CA VAL A 104 9.14 -5.10 7.55
C VAL A 104 7.90 -4.90 8.43
N THR A 105 7.47 -5.94 9.15
CA THR A 105 6.24 -5.97 9.96
C THR A 105 6.14 -4.79 10.91
N ASP A 106 7.16 -4.54 11.72
CA ASP A 106 7.12 -3.50 12.75
C ASP A 106 7.07 -2.09 12.14
N ALA A 107 7.89 -1.84 11.11
CA ALA A 107 7.91 -0.56 10.40
C ALA A 107 6.55 -0.29 9.74
N PHE A 108 6.02 -1.28 9.01
CA PHE A 108 4.73 -1.15 8.34
C PHE A 108 3.60 -0.88 9.33
N TRP A 109 3.45 -1.70 10.38
CA TRP A 109 2.34 -1.53 11.32
C TRP A 109 2.47 -0.23 12.11
N GLY A 110 3.69 0.17 12.46
CA GLY A 110 3.96 1.46 13.09
C GLY A 110 3.48 2.64 12.24
N ASP A 111 3.68 2.59 10.92
CA ASP A 111 3.20 3.62 10.01
C ASP A 111 1.70 3.49 9.75
N TYR A 112 1.20 2.28 9.50
CA TYR A 112 -0.21 2.03 9.21
C TYR A 112 -1.13 2.48 10.35
N LEU A 113 -0.73 2.27 11.61
CA LEU A 113 -1.49 2.75 12.76
C LEU A 113 -1.51 4.29 12.85
N LYS A 114 -0.51 4.98 12.30
CA LYS A 114 -0.40 6.45 12.31
C LYS A 114 -1.08 7.12 11.14
N ILE A 115 -0.99 6.55 9.93
CA ILE A 115 -1.45 7.20 8.68
C ILE A 115 -2.44 6.37 7.86
N GLY A 116 -2.83 5.19 8.37
CA GLY A 116 -3.89 4.38 7.78
C GLY A 116 -3.59 3.92 6.36
N VAL A 117 -4.61 3.96 5.50
CA VAL A 117 -4.54 3.55 4.08
C VAL A 117 -3.47 4.28 3.26
N CYS A 118 -2.99 5.45 3.70
CA CYS A 118 -1.86 6.13 3.06
C CYS A 118 -0.56 5.31 3.13
N ALA A 119 -0.35 4.50 4.17
CA ALA A 119 0.82 3.61 4.25
C ALA A 119 0.78 2.46 3.22
N ILE A 120 -0.37 2.21 2.58
CA ILE A 120 -0.54 1.15 1.58
C ILE A 120 -0.52 1.72 0.17
N HIS A 121 -1.25 2.81 -0.05
CA HIS A 121 -1.51 3.35 -1.39
C HIS A 121 -0.70 4.61 -1.71
N GLY A 122 0.01 5.17 -0.72
CA GLY A 122 0.76 6.41 -0.87
C GLY A 122 -0.12 7.52 -1.42
N ASP A 123 0.31 8.08 -2.55
CA ASP A 123 -0.34 9.22 -3.22
C ASP A 123 -1.76 8.95 -3.73
N LEU A 124 -2.17 7.68 -3.81
CA LEU A 124 -3.50 7.30 -4.32
C LEU A 124 -4.60 7.26 -3.25
N ALA A 125 -4.26 7.40 -1.96
CA ALA A 125 -5.25 7.33 -0.88
C ALA A 125 -5.26 8.59 0.02
N HIS A 126 -4.60 9.67 -0.41
CA HIS A 126 -4.65 10.92 0.32
C HIS A 126 -6.08 11.47 0.32
N LYS A 127 -6.59 11.72 1.52
CA LYS A 127 -7.80 12.52 1.71
C LYS A 127 -7.37 13.99 1.88
N TRP A 128 -7.50 14.77 0.83
CA TRP A 128 -7.01 16.16 0.80
C TRP A 128 -8.02 17.14 1.40
N ARG A 129 -7.54 18.01 2.28
CA ARG A 129 -8.20 19.26 2.68
C ARG A 129 -7.50 20.42 1.98
N GLU A 130 -8.25 21.23 1.25
CA GLU A 130 -7.71 22.34 0.44
C GLU A 130 -7.94 23.69 1.13
N GLU A 131 -6.90 24.53 1.11
CA GLU A 131 -6.87 25.86 1.71
C GLU A 131 -6.11 26.80 0.75
N GLY A 132 -6.83 27.46 -0.16
CA GLY A 132 -6.26 28.37 -1.16
C GLY A 132 -5.36 27.67 -2.18
N ASP A 133 -4.06 28.00 -2.18
CA ASP A 133 -3.05 27.37 -3.04
C ASP A 133 -2.38 26.15 -2.38
N GLN A 134 -2.83 25.73 -1.19
CA GLN A 134 -2.27 24.59 -0.46
C GLN A 134 -3.31 23.49 -0.29
N ARG A 135 -2.83 22.24 -0.21
CA ARG A 135 -3.62 21.11 0.27
C ARG A 135 -2.84 20.30 1.29
N THR A 136 -3.53 19.82 2.32
CA THR A 136 -2.97 18.97 3.37
C THR A 136 -3.75 17.66 3.44
N CYS A 137 -3.07 16.51 3.49
CA CYS A 137 -3.75 15.24 3.66
C CYS A 137 -4.20 15.06 5.12
N ASP A 138 -5.50 14.81 5.34
CA ASP A 138 -6.10 14.56 6.65
C ASP A 138 -5.51 13.33 7.37
N HIS A 139 -4.94 12.37 6.62
CA HIS A 139 -4.43 11.12 7.19
C HIS A 139 -2.93 11.16 7.49
N CYS A 140 -2.11 11.56 6.51
CA CYS A 140 -0.65 11.52 6.65
C CYS A 140 0.00 12.89 6.87
N GLY A 141 -0.78 13.98 6.83
CA GLY A 141 -0.25 15.34 7.01
C GLY A 141 0.62 15.86 5.87
N LYS A 142 0.80 15.10 4.77
CA LYS A 142 1.49 15.58 3.56
C LYS A 142 0.90 16.91 3.11
N LYS A 143 1.75 17.87 2.77
CA LYS A 143 1.35 19.19 2.26
C LYS A 143 1.83 19.37 0.83
N GLU A 144 0.99 19.93 -0.01
CA GLU A 144 1.33 20.26 -1.39
C GLU A 144 0.86 21.69 -1.69
N ARG A 145 1.61 22.38 -2.56
CA ARG A 145 1.30 23.74 -3.00
C ARG A 145 1.08 23.76 -4.50
N LYS A 146 -0.03 24.35 -4.93
CA LYS A 146 -0.36 24.58 -6.33
C LYS A 146 0.65 25.58 -6.91
N ARG A 147 1.36 25.16 -7.95
CA ARG A 147 2.22 26.04 -8.76
C ARG A 147 1.68 26.05 -10.18
N ILE A 148 1.37 27.24 -10.70
CA ILE A 148 1.03 27.44 -12.11
C ILE A 148 2.35 27.72 -12.83
N VAL A 149 2.67 26.92 -13.85
CA VAL A 149 3.86 27.08 -14.67
C VAL A 149 3.41 27.33 -16.11
N MET A 150 3.74 28.50 -16.64
CA MET A 150 3.56 28.79 -18.07
C MET A 150 4.70 28.12 -18.84
N ILE A 151 4.36 27.35 -19.86
CA ILE A 151 5.33 26.65 -20.71
C ILE A 151 5.19 27.22 -22.12
N GLU A 152 6.31 27.66 -22.70
CA GLU A 152 6.35 28.06 -24.10
C GLU A 152 6.02 26.86 -24.98
N LYS A 153 5.12 27.04 -25.95
CA LYS A 153 4.67 25.98 -26.84
C LYS A 153 4.61 26.50 -28.27
N GLU A 154 5.46 25.95 -29.13
CA GLU A 154 5.33 26.12 -30.58
C GLU A 154 4.13 25.30 -31.08
N VAL A 155 3.29 25.93 -31.90
CA VAL A 155 2.14 25.29 -32.56
C VAL A 155 2.09 25.72 -34.01
N TRP A 156 1.73 24.79 -34.88
CA TRP A 156 1.44 25.09 -36.28
C TRP A 156 0.11 25.83 -36.37
N GLN A 157 0.10 26.95 -37.08
CA GLN A 157 -1.11 27.70 -37.41
C GLN A 157 -1.49 27.38 -38.85
N VAL A 158 -2.74 26.98 -39.08
CA VAL A 158 -3.26 26.80 -40.43
C VAL A 158 -3.54 28.20 -40.97
N GLU A 159 -2.92 28.54 -42.10
CA GLU A 159 -3.27 29.75 -42.85
C GLU A 159 -4.52 29.44 -43.67
N ASP A 160 -5.63 30.13 -43.37
CA ASP A 160 -6.77 30.17 -44.26
C ASP A 160 -6.35 30.95 -45.50
N GLY A 161 -5.99 30.23 -46.57
CA GLY A 161 -5.70 30.85 -47.85
C GLY A 161 -6.97 31.50 -48.39
N ASP A 162 -6.92 32.81 -48.62
CA ASP A 162 -7.98 33.55 -49.32
C ASP A 162 -8.22 32.89 -50.69
N ALA A 163 -9.41 32.29 -50.84
CA ALA A 163 -9.88 31.62 -52.05
C ALA A 163 -10.25 32.60 -53.17
#